data_AF-A0A936E2U6-F1
#
_entry.id   AF-A0A936E2U6-F1
#
_cell.length_a   1.000
_cell.length_b   1.000
_cell.length_c   1.000
_cell.angle_alpha   90.00
_cell.angle_beta   90.00
_cell.angle_gamma   90.00
#
_symmetry.space_group_name_H-M   'P 1'
#
loop_
_entity.id
_entity.type
_entity.pdbx_description
1 polymer ?
#
loop_
_entity_poly.entity_id
_entity_poly.type
_entity_poly.pdbx_seq_one_letter_code
_entity_poly.pdbx_strand_id
1 'polypeptide(L)'
;MYAELIINIEAPLQGTFHYFVPSDMRRKVRVGHLVEVAFGQRQAQGVIVALTAAHPPDLDPDTLKPLIALIDPKPVVWDWQIGAAQWLSEEYLAPLNGSLRLFLPPGLTRWADVTVAINKYWDGTGRLTELQTAVIDLLREHGDVRGRKLRQLLPKKWRKEWPTAVTQLAKRDILLKATVLDPPRMKPKKLNTAELSAAPHHIIRALPELGRASKTADILHYFATQRDPLPAVADLLAATGASEKHLEQVVALGYVKLVDEEEGAEGRRGRGAGGNPQSAFRNPQSAALTVPHKSLRRLMCEMRKATVYDDVLNLLTAEARPVPISEITAATKATRAHLNKLADLGLIRYGAEEVWRDPLADKDYPIAEQPLLTTDQARIWGG
;
A
#
# COMPACT_ATOMS: atom_id res chain seq x y z
N MET A 1 -38.50 -1.44 17.41
CA MET A 1 -37.45 -0.80 16.60
C MET A 1 -37.31 -1.58 15.32
N TYR A 2 -37.46 -0.88 14.22
CA TYR A 2 -37.51 -1.39 12.87
C TYR A 2 -36.51 -0.62 12.03
N ALA A 3 -35.96 -1.30 11.03
CA ALA A 3 -35.01 -0.74 10.10
C ALA A 3 -35.59 -0.82 8.69
N GLU A 4 -35.51 0.29 7.97
CA GLU A 4 -35.80 0.36 6.56
C GLU A 4 -34.48 0.24 5.79
N LEU A 5 -34.43 -0.68 4.82
CA LEU A 5 -33.20 -1.04 4.13
C LEU A 5 -33.36 -0.91 2.62
N ILE A 6 -32.31 -0.41 1.96
CA ILE A 6 -32.09 -0.63 0.53
C ILE A 6 -31.27 -1.92 0.37
N ILE A 7 -31.82 -2.89 -0.36
CA ILE A 7 -31.18 -4.21 -0.54
C ILE A 7 -30.15 -4.17 -1.67
N ASN A 8 -28.89 -4.43 -1.32
CA ASN A 8 -27.75 -4.42 -2.23
C ASN A 8 -27.59 -5.79 -2.93
N ILE A 9 -28.40 -6.03 -3.96
CA ILE A 9 -28.32 -7.22 -4.83
C ILE A 9 -28.14 -6.84 -6.30
N GLU A 10 -27.75 -7.78 -7.15
CA GLU A 10 -27.57 -7.54 -8.59
C GLU A 10 -28.86 -7.13 -9.32
N ALA A 11 -29.99 -7.68 -8.90
CA ALA A 11 -31.26 -7.37 -9.54
C ALA A 11 -31.65 -5.91 -9.25
N PRO A 12 -32.19 -5.19 -10.23
CA PRO A 12 -32.66 -3.82 -10.03
C PRO A 12 -33.83 -3.81 -9.04
N LEU A 13 -33.75 -2.95 -8.02
CA LEU A 13 -34.82 -2.73 -7.04
C LEU A 13 -35.07 -1.23 -6.92
N GLN A 14 -36.35 -0.85 -6.95
CA GLN A 14 -36.81 0.55 -6.90
C GLN A 14 -37.32 0.99 -5.52
N GLY A 15 -37.21 0.14 -4.50
CA GLY A 15 -37.80 0.41 -3.19
C GLY A 15 -36.98 -0.11 -2.02
N THR A 16 -37.47 0.23 -0.83
CA THR A 16 -36.92 -0.16 0.46
C THR A 16 -37.70 -1.31 1.07
N PHE A 17 -37.11 -1.97 2.06
CA PHE A 17 -37.68 -3.12 2.74
C PHE A 17 -37.52 -2.99 4.24
N HIS A 18 -38.57 -3.34 4.98
CA HIS A 18 -38.60 -3.23 6.42
C HIS A 18 -38.18 -4.53 7.11
N TYR A 19 -37.40 -4.40 8.17
CA TYR A 19 -36.92 -5.50 9.01
C TYR A 19 -37.03 -5.13 10.48
N PHE A 20 -37.21 -6.12 11.34
CA PHE A 20 -37.12 -5.93 12.78
C PHE A 20 -35.65 -5.94 13.24
N VAL A 21 -35.30 -5.06 14.19
CA VAL A 21 -33.96 -4.99 14.79
C VAL A 21 -33.90 -5.80 16.09
N PRO A 22 -33.15 -6.92 16.13
CA PRO A 22 -32.92 -7.72 17.33
C PRO A 22 -32.36 -6.89 18.49
N SER A 23 -32.76 -7.23 19.72
CA SER A 23 -32.48 -6.41 20.92
C SER A 23 -30.98 -6.16 21.16
N ASP A 24 -30.14 -7.14 20.85
CA ASP A 24 -28.68 -7.13 20.94
C ASP A 24 -28.00 -6.26 19.87
N MET A 25 -28.71 -5.94 18.79
CA MET A 25 -28.25 -5.06 17.70
C MET A 25 -28.72 -3.62 17.83
N ARG A 26 -29.80 -3.35 18.60
CA ARG A 26 -30.43 -2.01 18.69
C ARG A 26 -29.49 -0.86 19.07
N ARG A 27 -28.45 -1.14 19.86
CA ARG A 27 -27.44 -0.12 20.28
C ARG A 27 -26.25 -0.01 19.32
N LYS A 28 -26.13 -0.94 18.37
CA LYS A 28 -24.99 -1.07 17.45
C LYS A 28 -25.32 -0.50 16.07
N VAL A 29 -26.56 -0.63 15.62
CA VAL A 29 -27.00 -0.18 14.29
C VAL A 29 -27.34 1.31 14.28
N ARG A 30 -27.06 1.97 13.15
CA ARG A 30 -27.47 3.34 12.82
C ARG A 30 -27.75 3.41 11.32
N VAL A 31 -28.37 4.50 10.86
CA VAL A 31 -28.46 4.81 9.43
C VAL A 31 -27.06 4.76 8.80
N GLY A 32 -26.99 4.26 7.57
CA GLY A 32 -25.77 4.07 6.80
C GLY A 32 -25.01 2.77 7.09
N HIS A 33 -25.39 1.96 8.08
CA HIS A 33 -24.74 0.68 8.33
C HIS A 33 -25.10 -0.37 7.28
N LEU A 34 -24.10 -1.20 6.97
CA LEU A 34 -24.26 -2.39 6.13
C LEU A 34 -24.61 -3.59 7.01
N VAL A 35 -25.71 -4.25 6.71
CA VAL A 35 -26.25 -5.39 7.48
C VAL A 35 -26.56 -6.58 6.58
N GLU A 36 -26.59 -7.76 7.18
CA GLU A 36 -27.01 -9.01 6.55
C GLU A 36 -28.49 -9.27 6.86
N VAL A 37 -29.24 -9.64 5.83
CA VAL A 37 -30.68 -9.94 5.90
C VAL A 37 -31.07 -11.07 4.95
N ALA A 38 -32.14 -11.79 5.31
CA ALA A 38 -32.75 -12.77 4.44
C ALA A 38 -33.73 -12.10 3.46
N PHE A 39 -33.41 -12.14 2.17
CA PHE A 39 -34.22 -11.57 1.09
C PHE A 39 -34.72 -12.67 0.13
N GLY A 40 -36.02 -13.00 0.21
CA GLY A 40 -36.57 -14.19 -0.46
C GLY A 40 -35.95 -15.48 0.10
N GLN A 41 -35.39 -16.31 -0.79
CA GLN A 41 -34.75 -17.60 -0.50
C GLN A 41 -33.21 -17.49 -0.33
N ARG A 42 -32.67 -16.27 -0.20
CA ARG A 42 -31.22 -16.02 -0.13
C ARG A 42 -30.87 -15.01 0.96
N GLN A 43 -29.61 -15.00 1.35
CA GLN A 43 -29.01 -13.92 2.14
C GLN A 43 -28.58 -12.77 1.23
N ALA A 44 -28.73 -11.55 1.72
CA ALA A 44 -28.37 -10.33 1.01
C ALA A 44 -27.79 -9.29 1.97
N GLN A 45 -27.01 -8.37 1.42
CA GLN A 45 -26.62 -7.17 2.14
C GLN A 45 -27.72 -6.12 1.98
N GLY A 46 -27.93 -5.32 3.01
CA GLY A 46 -28.74 -4.13 2.95
C GLY A 46 -28.08 -2.97 3.67
N VAL A 47 -28.37 -1.76 3.21
CA VAL A 47 -27.95 -0.53 3.90
C VAL A 47 -29.16 0.01 4.65
N ILE A 48 -29.00 0.26 5.94
CA ILE A 48 -30.04 0.90 6.75
C ILE A 48 -30.18 2.36 6.30
N VAL A 49 -31.37 2.73 5.83
CA VAL A 49 -31.68 4.11 5.41
C VAL A 49 -32.55 4.86 6.40
N ALA A 50 -33.35 4.14 7.19
CA ALA A 50 -34.09 4.72 8.30
C ALA A 50 -34.21 3.73 9.47
N LEU A 51 -34.36 4.29 10.68
CA LEU A 51 -34.63 3.54 11.90
C LEU A 51 -35.83 4.16 12.61
N THR A 52 -36.84 3.34 12.90
CA THR A 52 -38.08 3.79 13.55
C THR A 52 -38.37 2.98 14.80
N ALA A 53 -38.86 3.65 15.84
CA ALA A 53 -39.29 2.98 17.07
C ALA A 53 -40.64 2.27 16.84
N ALA A 54 -41.55 2.97 16.16
CA ALA A 54 -42.88 2.50 15.80
C ALA A 54 -42.82 1.45 14.70
N HIS A 55 -43.73 0.48 14.80
CA HIS A 55 -43.96 -0.53 13.78
C HIS A 55 -44.58 0.12 12.52
N PRO A 56 -44.14 -0.27 11.30
CA PRO A 56 -44.71 0.28 10.07
C PRO A 56 -46.20 -0.09 9.95
N PRO A 57 -47.12 0.89 9.80
CA PRO A 57 -48.55 0.65 9.94
C PRO A 57 -49.14 -0.31 8.89
N ASP A 58 -48.51 -0.41 7.73
CA ASP A 58 -49.03 -1.18 6.58
C ASP A 58 -48.48 -2.62 6.51
N LEU A 59 -47.69 -3.07 7.49
CA LEU A 59 -47.01 -4.37 7.46
C LEU A 59 -47.42 -5.25 8.63
N ASP A 60 -47.72 -6.53 8.41
CA ASP A 60 -47.97 -7.47 9.50
C ASP A 60 -46.68 -7.73 10.31
N PRO A 61 -46.65 -7.48 11.64
CA PRO A 61 -45.50 -7.76 12.50
C PRO A 61 -44.93 -9.17 12.36
N ASP A 62 -45.77 -10.18 12.14
CA ASP A 62 -45.36 -11.60 12.10
C ASP A 62 -44.67 -11.97 10.78
N THR A 63 -44.76 -11.10 9.77
CA THR A 63 -44.11 -11.29 8.46
C THR A 63 -42.72 -10.65 8.36
N LEU A 64 -42.36 -9.80 9.32
CA LEU A 64 -41.10 -9.07 9.33
C LEU A 64 -39.95 -9.99 9.74
N LYS A 65 -38.98 -10.13 8.83
CA LYS A 65 -37.74 -10.86 9.11
C LYS A 65 -36.82 -10.03 10.01
N PRO A 66 -35.99 -10.68 10.86
CA PRO A 66 -34.99 -9.99 11.66
C PRO A 66 -33.77 -9.60 10.81
N LEU A 67 -33.03 -8.58 11.27
CA LEU A 67 -31.63 -8.43 10.88
C LEU A 67 -30.81 -9.63 11.36
N ILE A 68 -29.88 -10.11 10.54
CA ILE A 68 -29.08 -11.31 10.84
C ILE A 68 -27.76 -10.94 11.48
N ALA A 69 -27.03 -10.00 10.87
CA ALA A 69 -25.74 -9.56 11.36
C ALA A 69 -25.41 -8.13 10.93
N LEU A 70 -24.53 -7.48 11.70
CA LEU A 70 -23.89 -6.24 11.32
C LEU A 70 -22.61 -6.59 10.53
N ILE A 71 -22.51 -6.14 9.28
CA ILE A 71 -21.40 -6.51 8.38
C ILE A 71 -20.17 -5.63 8.63
N ASP A 72 -20.37 -4.34 8.90
CA ASP A 72 -19.32 -3.40 9.24
C ASP A 72 -19.68 -2.67 10.55
N PRO A 73 -18.74 -2.54 11.52
CA PRO A 73 -18.99 -1.83 12.77
C PRO A 73 -19.18 -0.32 12.61
N LYS A 74 -18.88 0.25 11.43
CA LYS A 74 -19.10 1.67 11.11
C LYS A 74 -20.12 1.83 9.98
N PRO A 75 -20.83 2.98 9.90
CA PRO A 75 -21.60 3.32 8.70
C PRO A 75 -20.71 3.34 7.47
N VAL A 76 -21.21 2.75 6.38
CA VAL A 76 -20.49 2.65 5.09
C VAL A 76 -20.93 3.73 4.11
N VAL A 77 -22.08 4.35 4.38
CA VAL A 77 -22.59 5.54 3.68
C VAL A 77 -23.15 6.53 4.69
N TRP A 78 -23.25 7.78 4.27
CA TRP A 78 -23.78 8.91 5.04
C TRP A 78 -25.15 9.35 4.52
N ASP A 79 -25.90 10.11 5.32
CA ASP A 79 -27.25 10.55 4.98
C ASP A 79 -27.32 11.30 3.63
N TRP A 80 -26.34 12.16 3.35
CA TRP A 80 -26.26 12.88 2.07
C TRP A 80 -26.04 11.94 0.87
N GLN A 81 -25.35 10.82 1.06
CA GLN A 81 -25.14 9.82 0.01
C GLN A 81 -26.40 9.01 -0.24
N ILE A 82 -27.18 8.73 0.82
CA ILE A 82 -28.49 8.10 0.70
C ILE A 82 -29.45 9.04 -0.05
N GLY A 83 -29.47 10.32 0.30
CA GLY A 83 -30.27 11.34 -0.41
C GLY A 83 -29.84 11.50 -1.87
N ALA A 84 -28.53 11.53 -2.15
CA ALA A 84 -28.03 11.57 -3.53
C ALA A 84 -28.40 10.31 -4.33
N ALA A 85 -28.40 9.13 -3.71
CA ALA A 85 -28.84 7.89 -4.35
C ALA A 85 -30.33 7.89 -4.67
N GLN A 86 -31.17 8.43 -3.77
CA GLN A 86 -32.61 8.62 -4.01
C GLN A 86 -32.84 9.60 -5.16
N TRP A 87 -32.19 10.76 -5.12
CA TRP A 87 -32.25 11.75 -6.20
C TRP A 87 -31.85 11.15 -7.56
N LEU A 88 -30.73 10.40 -7.62
CA LEU A 88 -30.30 9.72 -8.86
C LEU A 88 -31.34 8.70 -9.35
N SER A 89 -31.99 7.99 -8.43
CA SER A 89 -33.02 7.01 -8.75
C SER A 89 -34.27 7.67 -9.33
N GLU A 90 -34.72 8.77 -8.71
CA GLU A 90 -35.90 9.52 -9.11
C GLU A 90 -35.67 10.27 -10.44
N GLU A 91 -34.57 11.02 -10.54
CA GLU A 91 -34.25 11.86 -11.70
C GLU A 91 -33.99 11.05 -12.96
N TYR A 92 -33.25 9.94 -12.83
CA TYR A 92 -32.83 9.13 -13.99
C TYR A 92 -33.64 7.84 -14.14
N LEU A 93 -34.68 7.63 -13.34
CA LEU A 93 -35.47 6.39 -13.26
C LEU A 93 -34.58 5.14 -13.09
N ALA A 94 -33.40 5.33 -12.50
CA ALA A 94 -32.42 4.28 -12.25
C ALA A 94 -32.85 3.47 -11.01
N PRO A 95 -32.50 2.17 -10.94
CA PRO A 95 -32.79 1.37 -9.75
C PRO A 95 -32.15 1.97 -8.49
N LEU A 96 -32.96 2.25 -7.46
CA LEU A 96 -32.51 2.83 -6.19
C LEU A 96 -31.32 2.10 -5.58
N ASN A 97 -31.34 0.77 -5.61
CA ASN A 97 -30.22 -0.03 -5.10
C ASN A 97 -28.95 0.07 -5.95
N GLY A 98 -29.09 0.31 -7.26
CA GLY A 98 -27.99 0.58 -8.17
C GLY A 98 -27.38 1.95 -7.94
N SER A 99 -28.22 2.97 -7.75
CA SER A 99 -27.79 4.33 -7.40
C SER A 99 -27.04 4.36 -6.07
N LEU A 100 -27.54 3.68 -5.04
CA LEU A 100 -26.87 3.61 -3.74
C LEU A 100 -25.52 2.90 -3.82
N ARG A 101 -25.41 1.89 -4.69
CA ARG A 101 -24.18 1.11 -4.85
C ARG A 101 -22.99 1.96 -5.29
N LEU A 102 -23.23 3.07 -6.00
CA LEU A 102 -22.17 4.00 -6.43
C LEU A 102 -21.41 4.62 -5.26
N PHE A 103 -22.04 4.69 -4.08
CA PHE A 103 -21.48 5.28 -2.87
C PHE A 103 -20.85 4.24 -1.93
N LEU A 104 -21.02 2.94 -2.19
CA LEU A 104 -20.47 1.89 -1.35
C LEU A 104 -18.95 1.74 -1.56
N PRO A 105 -18.15 1.64 -0.49
CA PRO A 105 -16.72 1.39 -0.59
C PRO A 105 -16.38 0.15 -1.44
N PRO A 106 -15.36 0.23 -2.30
CA PRO A 106 -14.95 -0.90 -3.13
C PRO A 106 -14.50 -2.06 -2.24
N GLY A 107 -15.10 -3.24 -2.45
CA GLY A 107 -14.83 -4.45 -1.65
C GLY A 107 -15.92 -4.81 -0.65
N LEU A 108 -16.78 -3.86 -0.28
CA LEU A 108 -18.04 -4.11 0.43
C LEU A 108 -19.17 -4.53 -0.52
N THR A 109 -19.02 -4.20 -1.80
CA THR A 109 -19.93 -4.46 -2.92
C THR A 109 -19.92 -5.90 -3.43
N ARG A 110 -19.22 -6.83 -2.76
CA ARG A 110 -19.12 -8.22 -3.24
C ARG A 110 -20.47 -8.91 -3.10
N TRP A 111 -20.98 -9.35 -4.24
CA TRP A 111 -22.19 -10.15 -4.32
C TRP A 111 -22.01 -11.43 -3.51
N ALA A 112 -23.07 -11.85 -2.82
CA ALA A 112 -23.05 -13.05 -2.04
C ALA A 112 -22.63 -14.24 -2.91
N ASP A 113 -21.61 -14.98 -2.49
CA ASP A 113 -21.25 -16.24 -3.13
C ASP A 113 -22.32 -17.27 -2.78
N VAL A 114 -22.37 -18.35 -3.54
CA VAL A 114 -23.29 -19.45 -3.26
C VAL A 114 -22.46 -20.64 -2.84
N THR A 115 -22.67 -21.18 -1.65
CA THR A 115 -22.17 -22.51 -1.31
C THR A 115 -23.16 -23.54 -1.83
N VAL A 116 -22.64 -24.51 -2.57
CA VAL A 116 -23.40 -25.62 -3.13
C VAL A 116 -22.95 -26.88 -2.41
N ALA A 117 -23.91 -27.67 -1.96
CA ALA A 117 -23.71 -28.95 -1.30
C ALA A 117 -24.64 -30.00 -1.92
N ILE A 118 -24.26 -31.28 -1.86
CA ILE A 118 -25.18 -32.36 -2.22
C ILE A 118 -26.22 -32.50 -1.10
N ASN A 119 -27.50 -32.62 -1.46
CA ASN A 119 -28.52 -32.91 -0.45
C ASN A 119 -28.28 -34.31 0.12
N LYS A 120 -28.04 -34.39 1.43
CA LYS A 120 -27.79 -35.65 2.14
C LYS A 120 -28.96 -36.64 2.09
N TYR A 121 -30.16 -36.18 1.75
CA TYR A 121 -31.36 -37.01 1.59
C TYR A 121 -31.64 -37.41 0.14
N TRP A 122 -30.82 -36.95 -0.81
CA TRP A 122 -30.95 -37.40 -2.19
C TRP A 122 -30.50 -38.86 -2.32
N ASP A 123 -31.33 -39.68 -2.95
CA ASP A 123 -31.17 -41.12 -3.12
C ASP A 123 -30.17 -41.52 -4.23
N GLY A 124 -29.53 -40.54 -4.87
CA GLY A 124 -28.61 -40.78 -5.98
C GLY A 124 -29.30 -41.05 -7.32
N THR A 125 -30.64 -40.98 -7.40
CA THR A 125 -31.40 -41.30 -8.60
C THR A 125 -31.81 -40.06 -9.39
N GLY A 126 -32.15 -40.27 -10.67
CA GLY A 126 -32.68 -39.24 -11.57
C GLY A 126 -31.80 -38.97 -12.78
N ARG A 127 -32.44 -38.54 -13.87
CA ARG A 127 -31.73 -38.19 -15.11
C ARG A 127 -30.95 -36.88 -14.91
N LEU A 128 -29.65 -36.93 -15.19
CA LEU A 128 -28.73 -35.80 -15.10
C LEU A 128 -28.15 -35.50 -16.48
N THR A 129 -27.92 -34.22 -16.77
CA THR A 129 -27.13 -33.82 -17.94
C THR A 129 -25.64 -33.97 -17.67
N GLU A 130 -24.79 -33.98 -18.70
CA GLU A 130 -23.32 -34.05 -18.52
C GLU A 130 -22.78 -32.98 -17.56
N LEU A 131 -23.30 -31.75 -17.65
CA LEU A 131 -22.93 -30.66 -16.75
C LEU A 131 -23.41 -30.92 -15.31
N GLN A 132 -24.63 -31.41 -15.13
CA GLN A 132 -25.17 -31.72 -13.79
C GLN A 132 -24.37 -32.84 -13.12
N THR A 133 -24.00 -33.89 -13.87
CA THR A 133 -23.13 -34.96 -13.41
C THR A 133 -21.77 -34.41 -13.00
N ALA A 134 -21.13 -33.59 -13.85
CA ALA A 134 -19.84 -32.98 -13.54
C ALA A 134 -19.87 -32.09 -12.29
N VAL A 135 -20.97 -31.36 -12.04
CA VAL A 135 -21.16 -30.58 -10.81
C VAL A 135 -21.24 -31.49 -9.58
N ILE A 136 -21.99 -32.59 -9.67
CA ILE A 136 -22.14 -33.55 -8.55
C ILE A 136 -20.81 -34.26 -8.27
N ASP A 137 -20.08 -34.68 -9.30
CA ASP A 137 -18.78 -35.36 -9.14
C ASP A 137 -17.75 -34.44 -8.48
N LEU A 138 -17.71 -33.16 -8.87
CA LEU A 138 -16.86 -32.16 -8.23
C LEU A 138 -17.21 -31.96 -6.74
N LEU A 139 -18.51 -31.96 -6.40
CA LEU A 139 -18.96 -31.85 -5.01
C LEU A 139 -18.66 -33.11 -4.20
N ARG A 140 -18.67 -34.30 -4.82
CA ARG A 140 -18.23 -35.55 -4.16
C ARG A 140 -16.74 -35.54 -3.86
N GLU A 141 -15.93 -35.03 -4.78
CA GLU A 141 -14.48 -34.97 -4.65
C GLU A 141 -14.02 -33.90 -3.65
N HIS A 142 -14.62 -32.70 -3.71
CA HIS A 142 -14.16 -31.53 -2.95
C HIS A 142 -15.04 -31.15 -1.75
N GLY A 143 -16.15 -31.86 -1.54
CA GLY A 143 -17.18 -31.50 -0.56
C GLY A 143 -17.95 -30.25 -0.95
N ASP A 144 -18.50 -29.55 0.04
CA ASP A 144 -19.24 -28.32 -0.16
C ASP A 144 -18.34 -27.22 -0.72
N VAL A 145 -18.66 -26.73 -1.93
CA VAL A 145 -17.85 -25.70 -2.59
C VAL A 145 -18.63 -24.42 -2.84
N ARG A 146 -17.91 -23.30 -2.75
CA ARG A 146 -18.41 -22.00 -3.19
C ARG A 146 -18.53 -21.94 -4.71
N GLY A 147 -19.51 -21.20 -5.21
CA GLY A 147 -19.83 -21.05 -6.62
C GLY A 147 -18.66 -20.51 -7.43
N ARG A 148 -17.87 -19.59 -6.85
CA ARG A 148 -16.61 -19.14 -7.47
C ARG A 148 -15.59 -20.27 -7.64
N LYS A 149 -15.42 -21.14 -6.64
CA LYS A 149 -14.52 -22.29 -6.71
C LYS A 149 -15.07 -23.34 -7.69
N LEU A 150 -16.37 -23.61 -7.66
CA LEU A 150 -17.04 -24.50 -8.61
C LEU A 150 -16.83 -24.04 -10.06
N ARG A 151 -17.01 -22.75 -10.35
CA ARG A 151 -16.73 -22.16 -11.68
C ARG A 151 -15.27 -22.29 -12.11
N GLN A 152 -14.32 -22.25 -11.17
CA GLN A 152 -12.89 -22.41 -11.48
C GLN A 152 -12.55 -23.88 -11.81
N LEU A 153 -13.14 -24.83 -11.08
CA LEU A 153 -12.93 -26.26 -11.27
C LEU A 153 -13.62 -26.78 -12.56
N LEU A 154 -14.73 -26.18 -12.96
CA LEU A 154 -15.44 -26.59 -14.18
C LEU A 154 -14.66 -26.21 -15.48
N PRO A 155 -14.71 -27.09 -16.51
CA PRO A 155 -14.21 -26.79 -17.85
C PRO A 155 -14.76 -25.49 -18.42
N LYS A 156 -13.96 -24.78 -19.23
CA LYS A 156 -14.31 -23.48 -19.82
C LYS A 156 -15.69 -23.46 -20.50
N LYS A 157 -16.05 -24.53 -21.22
CA LYS A 157 -17.33 -24.68 -21.93
C LYS A 157 -18.57 -24.55 -21.03
N TRP A 158 -18.45 -24.91 -19.75
CA TRP A 158 -19.58 -24.94 -18.83
C TRP A 158 -19.64 -23.76 -17.84
N ARG A 159 -18.65 -22.85 -17.89
CA ARG A 159 -18.53 -21.73 -16.93
C ARG A 159 -19.66 -20.69 -17.02
N LYS A 160 -20.43 -20.66 -18.12
CA LYS A 160 -21.61 -19.79 -18.27
C LYS A 160 -22.91 -20.46 -17.84
N GLU A 161 -23.02 -21.78 -18.02
CA GLU A 161 -24.28 -22.53 -17.85
C GLU A 161 -24.41 -23.19 -16.47
N TRP A 162 -23.31 -23.36 -15.74
CA TRP A 162 -23.32 -23.99 -14.41
C TRP A 162 -24.31 -23.36 -13.40
N PRO A 163 -24.57 -22.03 -13.36
CA PRO A 163 -25.53 -21.48 -12.39
C PRO A 163 -26.95 -21.98 -12.64
N THR A 164 -27.31 -22.17 -13.91
CA THR A 164 -28.60 -22.72 -14.33
C THR A 164 -28.70 -24.19 -13.93
N ALA A 165 -27.64 -24.99 -14.18
CA ALA A 165 -27.60 -26.39 -13.78
C ALA A 165 -27.75 -26.57 -12.27
N VAL A 166 -27.01 -25.80 -11.45
CA VAL A 166 -27.14 -25.80 -9.99
C VAL A 166 -28.55 -25.40 -9.55
N THR A 167 -29.15 -24.41 -10.20
CA THR A 167 -30.52 -23.97 -9.88
C THR A 167 -31.56 -25.06 -10.21
N GLN A 168 -31.39 -25.78 -11.32
CA GLN A 168 -32.26 -26.90 -11.69
C GLN A 168 -32.13 -28.08 -10.72
N LEU A 169 -30.91 -28.41 -10.29
CA LEU A 169 -30.68 -29.47 -9.31
C LEU A 169 -31.20 -29.10 -7.93
N ALA A 170 -31.05 -27.85 -7.50
CA ALA A 170 -31.61 -27.37 -6.25
C ALA A 170 -33.15 -27.39 -6.25
N LYS A 171 -33.80 -27.04 -7.37
CA LYS A 171 -35.26 -27.17 -7.51
C LYS A 171 -35.76 -28.62 -7.41
N ARG A 172 -34.91 -29.60 -7.77
CA ARG A 172 -35.20 -31.04 -7.68
C ARG A 172 -34.79 -31.63 -6.33
N ASP A 173 -34.39 -30.79 -5.38
CA ASP A 173 -33.90 -31.18 -4.05
C ASP A 173 -32.66 -32.11 -4.10
N ILE A 174 -31.92 -32.10 -5.20
CA ILE A 174 -30.68 -32.90 -5.39
C ILE A 174 -29.49 -32.17 -4.75
N LEU A 175 -29.46 -30.84 -4.84
CA LEU A 175 -28.43 -30.00 -4.24
C LEU A 175 -29.04 -29.02 -3.25
N LEU A 176 -28.32 -28.74 -2.18
CA LEU A 176 -28.60 -27.63 -1.28
C LEU A 176 -27.81 -26.41 -1.74
N LYS A 177 -28.48 -25.25 -1.76
CA LYS A 177 -27.92 -23.98 -2.20
C LYS A 177 -28.02 -22.98 -1.05
N ALA A 178 -26.90 -22.61 -0.44
CA ALA A 178 -26.84 -21.61 0.61
C ALA A 178 -26.12 -20.36 0.10
N THR A 179 -26.64 -19.18 0.42
CA THR A 179 -25.98 -17.92 0.10
C THR A 179 -25.01 -17.56 1.22
N VAL A 180 -23.75 -17.30 0.89
CA VAL A 180 -22.70 -16.93 1.83
C VAL A 180 -22.16 -15.56 1.45
N LEU A 181 -22.32 -14.62 2.37
CA LEU A 181 -21.69 -13.31 2.30
C LEU A 181 -20.27 -13.44 2.87
N ASP A 182 -19.28 -13.02 2.10
CA ASP A 182 -17.93 -12.90 2.64
C ASP A 182 -17.90 -11.71 3.61
N PRO A 183 -17.36 -11.85 4.84
CA PRO A 183 -17.08 -10.69 5.68
C PRO A 183 -16.11 -9.77 4.94
N PRO A 184 -16.27 -8.44 5.08
CA PRO A 184 -15.47 -7.48 4.36
C PRO A 184 -14.00 -7.62 4.76
N ARG A 185 -13.15 -7.91 3.77
CA ARG A 185 -11.70 -7.90 3.95
C ARG A 185 -11.14 -6.63 3.32
N MET A 186 -11.34 -5.49 3.97
CA MET A 186 -10.55 -4.29 3.72
C MET A 186 -9.15 -4.54 4.28
N LYS A 187 -8.19 -4.89 3.41
CA LYS A 187 -6.78 -4.85 3.78
C LYS A 187 -6.26 -3.44 3.49
N PRO A 188 -5.77 -2.68 4.48
CA PRO A 188 -5.20 -1.36 4.23
C PRO A 188 -4.07 -1.45 3.22
N LYS A 189 -3.93 -0.44 2.37
CA LYS A 189 -2.84 -0.36 1.39
C LYS A 189 -1.54 -0.12 2.17
N LYS A 190 -0.69 -1.14 2.22
CA LYS A 190 0.66 -1.00 2.78
C LYS A 190 1.55 -0.26 1.79
N LEU A 191 2.10 0.87 2.21
CA LEU A 191 3.18 1.53 1.49
C LEU A 191 4.51 0.94 1.97
N ASN A 192 5.29 0.43 1.03
CA ASN A 192 6.65 0.01 1.32
C ASN A 192 7.50 1.26 1.49
N THR A 193 8.12 1.40 2.65
CA THR A 193 8.96 2.54 3.02
C THR A 193 10.42 2.10 3.17
N ALA A 194 11.34 3.04 3.13
CA ALA A 194 12.72 2.85 3.57
C ALA A 194 13.14 4.00 4.49
N GLU A 195 13.96 3.70 5.48
CA GLU A 195 14.53 4.66 6.42
C GLU A 195 16.03 4.47 6.57
N LEU A 196 16.74 5.53 6.98
CA LEU A 196 18.17 5.45 7.27
C LEU A 196 18.39 4.66 8.57
N SER A 197 19.15 3.57 8.49
CA SER A 197 19.44 2.71 9.66
C SER A 197 20.88 2.85 10.15
N ALA A 198 21.77 3.44 9.36
CA ALA A 198 23.19 3.55 9.68
C ALA A 198 23.59 4.93 10.23
N ALA A 199 24.50 4.91 11.21
CA ALA A 199 25.15 6.12 11.70
C ALA A 199 26.14 6.70 10.67
N PRO A 200 26.47 8.01 10.72
CA PRO A 200 27.34 8.67 9.74
C PRO A 200 28.68 7.97 9.49
N HIS A 201 29.34 7.47 10.54
CA HIS A 201 30.61 6.77 10.40
C HIS A 201 30.48 5.43 9.67
N HIS A 202 29.35 4.73 9.81
CA HIS A 202 29.10 3.48 9.09
C HIS A 202 28.87 3.76 7.60
N ILE A 203 28.17 4.86 7.27
CA ILE A 203 28.01 5.30 5.88
C ILE A 203 29.37 5.54 5.23
N ILE A 204 30.26 6.29 5.88
CA ILE A 204 31.61 6.57 5.34
C ILE A 204 32.38 5.27 5.08
N ARG A 205 32.36 4.31 6.03
CA ARG A 205 33.03 3.02 5.90
C ARG A 205 32.51 2.16 4.75
N ALA A 206 31.23 2.28 4.41
CA ALA A 206 30.60 1.52 3.33
C ALA A 206 30.80 2.14 1.93
N LEU A 207 31.30 3.39 1.84
CA LEU A 207 31.50 4.08 0.56
C LEU A 207 32.37 3.34 -0.47
N PRO A 208 33.43 2.60 -0.08
CA PRO A 208 34.23 1.84 -1.04
C PRO A 208 33.43 0.78 -1.82
N GLU A 209 32.35 0.27 -1.23
CA GLU A 209 31.46 -0.74 -1.84
C GLU A 209 30.36 -0.14 -2.73
N LEU A 210 30.27 1.19 -2.80
CA LEU A 210 29.27 1.89 -3.59
C LEU A 210 29.84 2.38 -4.93
N GLY A 211 29.18 1.98 -6.02
CA GLY A 211 29.58 2.36 -7.37
C GLY A 211 30.83 1.63 -7.87
N ARG A 212 31.67 2.34 -8.62
CA ARG A 212 32.89 1.78 -9.21
C ARG A 212 34.09 1.94 -8.27
N ALA A 213 35.05 1.03 -8.36
CA ALA A 213 36.33 1.19 -7.68
C ALA A 213 37.07 2.44 -8.18
N SER A 214 37.65 3.21 -7.25
CA SER A 214 38.44 4.40 -7.58
C SER A 214 39.53 4.62 -6.53
N LYS A 215 40.79 4.57 -6.97
CA LYS A 215 41.96 4.77 -6.09
C LYS A 215 42.09 6.20 -5.59
N THR A 216 41.68 7.19 -6.38
CA THR A 216 41.61 8.59 -5.92
C THR A 216 40.54 8.77 -4.83
N ALA A 217 39.41 8.06 -4.94
CA ALA A 217 38.40 8.05 -3.89
C ALA A 217 38.86 7.28 -2.64
N ASP A 218 39.64 6.21 -2.80
CA ASP A 218 40.25 5.46 -1.68
C ASP A 218 41.20 6.36 -0.85
N ILE A 219 41.95 7.27 -1.51
CA ILE A 219 42.77 8.29 -0.83
C ILE A 219 41.90 9.20 0.04
N LEU A 220 40.81 9.75 -0.49
CA LEU A 220 39.89 10.58 0.29
C LEU A 220 39.19 9.80 1.40
N HIS A 221 38.88 8.52 1.18
CA HIS A 221 38.31 7.63 2.18
C HIS A 221 39.28 7.37 3.34
N TYR A 222 40.58 7.24 3.07
CA TYR A 222 41.60 7.12 4.10
C TYR A 222 41.57 8.33 5.04
N PHE A 223 41.57 9.56 4.51
CA PHE A 223 41.43 10.76 5.32
C PHE A 223 40.09 10.85 6.05
N ALA A 224 39.00 10.33 5.47
CA ALA A 224 37.69 10.34 6.10
C ALA A 224 37.56 9.36 7.27
N THR A 225 38.42 8.34 7.32
CA THR A 225 38.36 7.26 8.33
C THR A 225 39.46 7.34 9.37
N GLN A 226 40.61 7.91 9.02
CA GLN A 226 41.74 8.05 9.93
C GLN A 226 41.69 9.37 10.70
N ARG A 227 42.22 9.36 11.94
CA ARG A 227 42.28 10.56 12.81
C ARG A 227 43.49 11.45 12.58
N ASP A 228 44.48 10.95 11.84
CA ASP A 228 45.71 11.67 11.55
C ASP A 228 45.45 12.71 10.44
N PRO A 229 45.58 14.02 10.72
CA PRO A 229 45.37 15.06 9.72
C PRO A 229 46.54 15.22 8.73
N LEU A 230 47.71 14.62 9.02
CA LEU A 230 48.95 14.76 8.25
C LEU A 230 49.66 13.40 8.08
N PRO A 231 49.01 12.38 7.48
CA PRO A 231 49.64 11.10 7.23
C PRO A 231 50.83 11.25 6.26
N ALA A 232 51.88 10.48 6.52
CA ALA A 232 52.98 10.33 5.58
C ALA A 232 52.46 9.74 4.26
N VAL A 233 52.94 10.29 3.13
CA VAL A 233 52.53 9.87 1.78
C VAL A 233 52.79 8.37 1.57
N ALA A 234 53.90 7.85 2.08
CA ALA A 234 54.24 6.43 1.98
C ALA A 234 53.17 5.53 2.62
N ASP A 235 52.72 5.86 3.84
CA ASP A 235 51.71 5.08 4.57
C ASP A 235 50.33 5.19 3.90
N LEU A 236 49.99 6.39 3.42
CA LEU A 236 48.74 6.64 2.71
C LEU A 236 48.65 5.83 1.40
N LEU A 237 49.72 5.82 0.59
CA LEU A 237 49.76 5.04 -0.65
C LEU A 237 49.77 3.54 -0.37
N ALA A 238 50.49 3.09 0.65
CA ALA A 238 50.51 1.69 1.06
C ALA A 238 49.14 1.20 1.54
N ALA A 239 48.44 1.99 2.38
CA ALA A 239 47.13 1.63 2.92
C ALA A 239 46.01 1.61 1.87
N THR A 240 46.07 2.51 0.88
CA THR A 240 45.05 2.63 -0.18
C THR A 240 45.35 1.75 -1.39
N GLY A 241 46.60 1.33 -1.55
CA GLY A 241 47.11 0.71 -2.78
C GLY A 241 47.06 1.65 -3.99
N ALA A 242 47.05 2.96 -3.74
CA ALA A 242 47.11 3.97 -4.79
C ALA A 242 48.57 4.22 -5.21
N SER A 243 48.76 4.64 -6.47
CA SER A 243 50.05 5.12 -6.96
C SER A 243 50.18 6.64 -6.82
N GLU A 244 51.42 7.13 -6.91
CA GLU A 244 51.76 8.56 -6.85
C GLU A 244 50.98 9.40 -7.87
N LYS A 245 50.73 8.87 -9.08
CA LYS A 245 49.87 9.52 -10.10
C LYS A 245 48.45 9.79 -9.61
N HIS A 246 47.88 8.91 -8.80
CA HIS A 246 46.55 9.14 -8.23
C HIS A 246 46.58 10.26 -7.18
N LEU A 247 47.65 10.35 -6.39
CA LEU A 247 47.84 11.41 -5.43
C LEU A 247 48.04 12.77 -6.12
N GLU A 248 48.88 12.83 -7.15
CA GLU A 248 49.06 14.00 -8.01
C GLU A 248 47.73 14.49 -8.59
N GLN A 249 46.87 13.57 -9.03
CA GLN A 249 45.54 13.91 -9.53
C GLN A 249 44.65 14.54 -8.45
N VAL A 250 44.63 13.99 -7.23
CA VAL A 250 43.83 14.54 -6.12
C VAL A 250 44.37 15.89 -5.67
N VAL A 251 45.69 16.10 -5.75
CA VAL A 251 46.35 17.39 -5.49
C VAL A 251 46.01 18.41 -6.58
N ALA A 252 46.06 18.01 -7.86
CA ALA A 252 45.69 18.87 -8.98
C ALA A 252 44.22 19.31 -8.94
N LEU A 253 43.33 18.45 -8.42
CA LEU A 253 41.92 18.79 -8.15
C LEU A 253 41.75 19.70 -6.92
N GLY A 254 42.82 19.96 -6.17
CA GLY A 254 42.84 20.84 -5.00
C GLY A 254 42.22 20.24 -3.73
N TYR A 255 42.02 18.93 -3.67
CA TYR A 255 41.42 18.28 -2.50
C TYR A 255 42.42 17.98 -1.38
N VAL A 256 43.67 17.74 -1.76
CA VAL A 256 44.79 17.45 -0.88
C VAL A 256 45.96 18.37 -1.25
N LYS A 257 46.78 18.75 -0.28
CA LYS A 257 48.07 19.42 -0.50
C LYS A 257 49.20 18.58 0.08
N LEU A 258 50.36 18.62 -0.56
CA LEU A 258 51.59 18.05 0.00
C LEU A 258 52.24 19.11 0.90
N VAL A 259 52.75 18.67 2.05
CA VAL A 259 53.43 19.49 3.05
C VAL A 259 54.79 18.85 3.32
N ASP A 260 55.85 19.63 3.13
CA ASP A 260 57.20 19.23 3.52
C ASP A 260 57.40 19.51 5.03
N GLU A 261 58.09 18.62 5.75
CA GLU A 261 58.17 18.62 7.22
C GLU A 261 58.79 19.88 7.87
N GLU A 262 59.40 20.80 7.12
CA GLU A 262 60.04 22.00 7.69
C GLU A 262 59.03 23.01 8.29
N GLU A 263 57.77 23.02 7.87
CA GLU A 263 56.73 23.91 8.42
C GLU A 263 55.91 23.30 9.59
N GLY A 264 56.06 22.00 9.89
CA GLY A 264 55.32 21.31 10.95
C GLY A 264 55.97 21.33 12.33
N ALA A 265 57.25 21.73 12.42
CA ALA A 265 58.10 21.56 13.60
C ALA A 265 58.14 22.76 14.57
N GLU A 266 57.37 23.82 14.37
CA GLU A 266 57.32 24.93 15.34
C GLU A 266 56.60 24.57 16.66
N GLY A 267 55.89 23.44 16.72
CA GLY A 267 55.20 22.96 17.93
C GLY A 267 55.99 21.99 18.82
N ARG A 268 57.18 21.54 18.42
CA ARG A 268 57.97 20.52 19.16
C ARG A 268 59.42 20.93 19.35
N ARG A 269 59.69 21.95 20.19
CA ARG A 269 61.04 22.18 20.73
C ARG A 269 61.15 21.62 22.15
N GLY A 270 61.66 20.40 22.24
CA GLY A 270 62.18 19.77 23.46
C GLY A 270 63.62 19.29 23.20
N ARG A 271 64.55 19.75 24.04
CA ARG A 271 66.02 19.58 23.99
C ARG A 271 66.51 18.15 23.75
N GLY A 272 67.60 18.00 22.97
CA GLY A 272 68.42 16.78 23.01
C GLY A 272 69.47 16.66 21.91
N ALA A 273 70.71 16.98 22.27
CA ALA A 273 72.01 16.75 21.64
C ALA A 273 72.21 15.64 20.57
N GLY A 274 72.95 16.01 19.51
CA GLY A 274 74.20 15.36 19.09
C GLY A 274 74.15 14.05 18.28
N GLY A 275 74.51 14.11 16.99
CA GLY A 275 74.91 12.92 16.22
C GLY A 275 74.90 13.02 14.70
N ASN A 276 76.09 13.15 14.10
CA ASN A 276 76.59 12.80 12.75
C ASN A 276 75.74 13.09 11.47
N PRO A 277 76.27 13.87 10.49
CA PRO A 277 75.60 14.12 9.22
C PRO A 277 76.06 13.15 8.13
N GLN A 278 75.37 12.03 7.93
CA GLN A 278 75.40 11.25 6.67
C GLN A 278 74.36 10.12 6.72
N SER A 279 73.11 10.50 6.48
CA SER A 279 72.06 9.61 5.95
C SER A 279 71.11 10.52 5.19
N ALA A 280 70.90 10.26 3.92
CA ALA A 280 69.97 11.02 3.09
C ALA A 280 68.54 10.77 3.58
N PHE A 281 68.11 11.53 4.59
CA PHE A 281 66.72 11.64 4.97
C PHE A 281 65.99 12.34 3.82
N ARG A 282 65.41 11.56 2.90
CA ARG A 282 64.23 12.05 2.16
C ARG A 282 63.19 12.35 3.22
N ASN A 283 62.95 13.62 3.51
CA ASN A 283 61.87 14.04 4.40
C ASN A 283 60.59 13.33 3.93
N PRO A 284 59.87 12.60 4.80
CA PRO A 284 58.59 12.01 4.43
C PRO A 284 57.60 13.14 4.14
N GLN A 285 57.33 13.38 2.85
CA GLN A 285 56.25 14.26 2.43
C GLN A 285 54.96 13.79 3.10
N SER A 286 54.26 14.75 3.70
CA SER A 286 52.98 14.50 4.35
C SER A 286 51.86 15.08 3.50
N ALA A 287 50.69 14.46 3.55
CA ALA A 287 49.53 14.91 2.78
C ALA A 287 48.47 15.48 3.73
N ALA A 288 47.94 16.66 3.45
CA ALA A 288 46.90 17.31 4.26
C ALA A 288 45.66 17.59 3.41
N LEU A 289 44.48 17.43 3.99
CA LEU A 289 43.22 17.82 3.34
C LEU A 289 43.13 19.35 3.20
N THR A 290 42.76 19.79 1.99
CA THR A 290 42.44 21.20 1.72
C THR A 290 40.92 21.44 1.80
N VAL A 291 40.11 20.40 1.62
CA VAL A 291 38.65 20.47 1.69
C VAL A 291 38.09 20.07 3.04
N PRO A 292 36.93 20.60 3.46
CA PRO A 292 36.28 20.19 4.70
C PRO A 292 35.85 18.71 4.69
N HIS A 293 35.99 18.02 5.83
CA HIS A 293 35.60 16.60 5.97
C HIS A 293 34.15 16.31 5.52
N LYS A 294 33.22 17.22 5.77
CA LYS A 294 31.80 17.08 5.36
C LYS A 294 31.60 16.95 3.85
N SER A 295 32.53 17.46 3.05
CA SER A 295 32.46 17.43 1.58
C SER A 295 32.98 16.11 0.99
N LEU A 296 33.77 15.34 1.76
CA LEU A 296 34.44 14.14 1.26
C LEU A 296 33.47 13.08 0.77
N ARG A 297 32.33 12.88 1.43
CA ARG A 297 31.30 11.91 1.00
C ARG A 297 30.84 12.19 -0.43
N ARG A 298 30.49 13.45 -0.72
CA ARG A 298 30.01 13.84 -2.05
C ARG A 298 31.08 13.61 -3.11
N LEU A 299 32.31 14.08 -2.85
CA LEU A 299 33.44 13.94 -3.76
C LEU A 299 33.76 12.46 -4.05
N MET A 300 33.79 11.61 -3.03
CA MET A 300 34.00 10.17 -3.20
C MET A 300 32.89 9.53 -4.05
N CYS A 301 31.63 9.89 -3.80
CA CYS A 301 30.50 9.38 -4.59
C CYS A 301 30.58 9.84 -6.06
N GLU A 302 31.01 11.07 -6.33
CA GLU A 302 31.22 11.57 -7.70
C GLU A 302 32.31 10.78 -8.43
N MET A 303 33.48 10.61 -7.79
CA MET A 303 34.60 9.85 -8.35
C MET A 303 34.24 8.39 -8.66
N ARG A 304 33.34 7.79 -7.87
CA ARG A 304 32.88 6.39 -8.04
C ARG A 304 31.67 6.24 -8.96
N LYS A 305 31.10 7.34 -9.48
CA LYS A 305 29.79 7.36 -10.15
C LYS A 305 28.66 6.75 -9.29
N ALA A 306 28.70 7.06 -8.00
CA ALA A 306 27.81 6.60 -6.94
C ALA A 306 26.88 7.71 -6.41
N THR A 307 26.74 8.83 -7.12
CA THR A 307 25.93 9.99 -6.68
C THR A 307 24.48 9.63 -6.37
N VAL A 308 23.90 8.65 -7.07
CA VAL A 308 22.53 8.16 -6.79
C VAL A 308 22.40 7.61 -5.37
N TYR A 309 23.41 6.92 -4.84
CA TYR A 309 23.40 6.44 -3.46
C TYR A 309 23.50 7.59 -2.47
N ASP A 310 24.35 8.57 -2.77
CA ASP A 310 24.49 9.79 -1.96
C ASP A 310 23.18 10.58 -1.88
N ASP A 311 22.49 10.74 -3.00
CA ASP A 311 21.21 11.44 -3.09
C ASP A 311 20.12 10.74 -2.26
N VAL A 312 20.07 9.41 -2.29
CA VAL A 312 19.16 8.61 -1.44
C VAL A 312 19.49 8.81 0.05
N LEU A 313 20.77 8.70 0.42
CA LEU A 313 21.17 8.86 1.82
C LEU A 313 20.92 10.29 2.32
N ASN A 314 21.12 11.30 1.47
CA ASN A 314 20.79 12.71 1.76
C ASN A 314 19.30 12.90 2.01
N LEU A 315 18.45 12.37 1.12
CA LEU A 315 17.01 12.45 1.26
C LEU A 315 16.55 11.80 2.57
N LEU A 316 16.99 10.57 2.86
CA LEU A 316 16.60 9.86 4.08
C LEU A 316 17.13 10.53 5.36
N THR A 317 18.32 11.14 5.29
CA THR A 317 18.86 11.93 6.41
C THR A 317 18.04 13.19 6.65
N ALA A 318 17.59 13.86 5.59
CA ALA A 318 16.81 15.10 5.69
C ALA A 318 15.39 14.86 6.21
N GLU A 319 14.73 13.79 5.74
CA GLU A 319 13.37 13.44 6.15
C GLU A 319 13.29 12.90 7.57
N ALA A 320 14.36 12.24 8.06
CA ALA A 320 14.45 11.68 9.42
C ALA A 320 13.26 10.77 9.83
N ARG A 321 12.60 10.15 8.85
CA ARG A 321 11.43 9.26 9.01
C ARG A 321 11.43 8.17 7.92
N PRO A 322 10.61 7.12 8.05
CA PRO A 322 10.33 6.22 6.94
C PRO A 322 9.76 6.97 5.73
N VAL A 323 10.40 6.85 4.57
CA VAL A 323 9.98 7.49 3.32
C VAL A 323 9.45 6.43 2.35
N PRO A 324 8.29 6.63 1.71
CA PRO A 324 7.80 5.75 0.65
C PRO A 324 8.83 5.49 -0.44
N ILE A 325 9.01 4.23 -0.84
CA ILE A 325 9.93 3.88 -1.93
C ILE A 325 9.61 4.66 -3.21
N SER A 326 8.32 4.91 -3.49
CA SER A 326 7.90 5.70 -4.64
C SER A 326 8.40 7.15 -4.60
N GLU A 327 8.39 7.78 -3.43
CA GLU A 327 8.93 9.14 -3.24
C GLU A 327 10.45 9.13 -3.40
N ILE A 328 11.14 8.16 -2.80
CA ILE A 328 12.59 8.03 -2.96
C ILE A 328 12.96 7.91 -4.44
N THR A 329 12.29 7.04 -5.20
CA THR A 329 12.57 6.86 -6.64
C THR A 329 12.09 8.01 -7.53
N ALA A 330 11.19 8.87 -7.04
CA ALA A 330 10.74 10.05 -7.76
C ALA A 330 11.68 11.24 -7.51
N ALA A 331 12.11 11.43 -6.25
CA ALA A 331 13.04 12.47 -5.84
C ALA A 331 14.49 12.16 -6.24
N THR A 332 14.84 10.87 -6.34
CA THR A 332 16.17 10.41 -6.72
C THR A 332 16.09 9.57 -7.98
N LYS A 333 17.16 9.51 -8.79
CA LYS A 333 17.25 8.58 -9.93
C LYS A 333 17.50 7.12 -9.49
N ALA A 334 17.13 6.76 -8.27
CA ALA A 334 17.40 5.45 -7.71
C ALA A 334 16.46 4.38 -8.27
N THR A 335 16.97 3.16 -8.38
CA THR A 335 16.21 1.96 -8.75
C THR A 335 16.10 1.04 -7.55
N ARG A 336 15.24 0.02 -7.64
CA ARG A 336 15.13 -1.02 -6.60
C ARG A 336 16.47 -1.69 -6.31
N ALA A 337 17.31 -1.88 -7.32
CA ALA A 337 18.65 -2.46 -7.17
C ALA A 337 19.57 -1.58 -6.31
N HIS A 338 19.51 -0.26 -6.48
CA HIS A 338 20.29 0.65 -5.63
C HIS A 338 19.83 0.58 -4.16
N LEU A 339 18.52 0.57 -3.94
CA LEU A 339 17.98 0.46 -2.57
C LEU A 339 18.34 -0.88 -1.93
N ASN A 340 18.28 -1.98 -2.69
CA ASN A 340 18.67 -3.30 -2.16
C ASN A 340 20.15 -3.30 -1.77
N LYS A 341 21.04 -2.75 -2.62
CA LYS A 341 22.47 -2.65 -2.29
C LYS A 341 22.71 -1.83 -1.01
N LEU A 342 21.98 -0.73 -0.81
CA LEU A 342 22.05 0.03 0.45
C LEU A 342 21.56 -0.77 1.66
N ALA A 343 20.51 -1.57 1.49
CA ALA A 343 19.97 -2.42 2.55
C ALA A 343 20.91 -3.58 2.89
N ASP A 344 21.52 -4.21 1.88
CA ASP A 344 22.52 -5.28 2.04
C ASP A 344 23.76 -4.80 2.80
N LEU A 345 24.14 -3.53 2.60
CA LEU A 345 25.20 -2.85 3.35
C LEU A 345 24.76 -2.36 4.74
N GLY A 346 23.50 -2.61 5.14
CA GLY A 346 22.94 -2.17 6.42
C GLY A 346 22.80 -0.65 6.54
N LEU A 347 22.80 0.09 5.43
CA LEU A 347 22.69 1.55 5.42
C LEU A 347 21.24 2.03 5.56
N ILE A 348 20.30 1.27 4.98
CA ILE A 348 18.87 1.54 5.06
C ILE A 348 18.11 0.29 5.53
N ARG A 349 16.91 0.49 6.07
CA ARG A 349 15.98 -0.59 6.43
C ARG A 349 14.65 -0.40 5.70
N TYR A 350 14.03 -1.50 5.27
CA TYR A 350 12.67 -1.47 4.74
C TYR A 350 11.62 -1.52 5.85
N GLY A 351 10.57 -0.72 5.68
CA GLY A 351 9.37 -0.72 6.52
C GLY A 351 8.11 -0.90 5.68
N ALA A 352 6.99 -1.09 6.37
CA ALA A 352 5.67 -1.06 5.77
C ALA A 352 4.77 -0.18 6.65
N GLU A 353 4.24 0.89 6.07
CA GLU A 353 3.32 1.80 6.75
C GLU A 353 1.91 1.64 6.18
N GLU A 354 0.92 1.57 7.06
CA GLU A 354 -0.49 1.52 6.67
C GLU A 354 -0.98 2.95 6.44
N VAL A 355 -1.18 3.32 5.18
CA VAL A 355 -1.68 4.65 4.84
C VAL A 355 -3.15 4.57 4.49
N TRP A 356 -3.96 5.27 5.27
CA TRP A 356 -5.34 5.54 4.91
C TRP A 356 -5.37 6.77 4.02
N ARG A 357 -5.72 6.60 2.74
CA ARG A 357 -5.92 7.73 1.83
C ARG A 357 -7.37 8.17 1.93
N ASP A 358 -7.59 9.44 2.26
CA ASP A 358 -8.85 10.11 1.93
C ASP A 358 -8.76 10.57 0.46
N PRO A 359 -9.50 9.97 -0.48
CA PRO A 359 -9.45 10.32 -1.90
C PRO A 359 -10.02 11.72 -2.21
N LEU A 360 -10.61 12.39 -1.23
CA LEU A 360 -11.30 13.68 -1.38
C LEU A 360 -10.55 14.85 -0.71
N ALA A 361 -9.47 14.58 0.03
CA ALA A 361 -8.76 15.60 0.81
C ALA A 361 -8.22 16.78 -0.01
N ASP A 362 -7.84 16.55 -1.27
CA ASP A 362 -7.29 17.58 -2.17
C ASP A 362 -8.31 18.08 -3.21
N LYS A 363 -9.59 17.71 -3.08
CA LYS A 363 -10.63 18.14 -4.00
C LYS A 363 -11.51 19.19 -3.35
N ASP A 364 -11.26 20.45 -3.70
CA ASP A 364 -12.21 21.53 -3.46
C ASP A 364 -13.39 21.34 -4.43
N TYR A 365 -14.55 20.97 -3.89
CA TYR A 365 -15.80 20.94 -4.64
C TYR A 365 -16.47 22.29 -4.41
N PRO A 366 -16.37 23.26 -5.34
CA PRO A 366 -17.21 24.44 -5.26
C PRO A 366 -18.66 23.98 -5.26
N ILE A 367 -19.45 24.48 -4.31
CA ILE A 367 -20.90 24.29 -4.33
C ILE A 367 -21.36 24.86 -5.68
N ALA A 368 -21.84 23.99 -6.57
CA ALA A 368 -22.35 24.43 -7.86
C ALA A 368 -23.54 25.36 -7.58
N GLU A 369 -23.42 26.63 -7.98
CA GLU A 369 -24.56 27.53 -7.97
C GLU A 369 -25.65 26.95 -8.87
N GLN A 370 -26.88 26.90 -8.36
CA GLN A 370 -28.00 26.39 -9.14
C GLN A 370 -28.10 27.20 -10.44
N PRO A 371 -28.13 26.55 -11.61
CA PRO A 371 -28.26 27.27 -12.86
C PRO A 371 -29.57 28.05 -12.86
N LEU A 372 -29.52 29.31 -13.32
CA LEU A 372 -30.71 30.12 -13.48
C LEU A 372 -31.64 29.43 -14.49
N LEU A 373 -32.83 29.03 -14.02
CA LEU A 373 -33.84 28.44 -14.88
C LEU A 373 -34.23 29.45 -15.96
N THR A 374 -34.31 28.99 -17.21
CA THR A 374 -34.90 29.80 -18.28
C THR A 374 -36.38 30.04 -17.98
N THR A 375 -36.98 31.06 -18.62
CA THR A 375 -38.38 31.41 -18.43
C THR A 375 -39.33 30.22 -18.67
N ASP A 376 -38.98 29.37 -19.64
CA ASP A 376 -39.76 28.16 -19.94
C ASP A 376 -39.55 27.06 -18.88
N GLN A 377 -38.34 26.90 -18.35
CA GLN A 377 -38.04 25.96 -17.28
C GLN A 377 -38.73 26.36 -15.96
N ALA A 378 -38.72 27.66 -15.62
CA ALA A 378 -39.38 28.18 -14.42
C ALA A 378 -40.91 27.97 -14.48
N ARG A 379 -41.51 28.06 -15.67
CA ARG A 379 -42.95 27.85 -15.88
C ARG A 379 -43.36 26.38 -15.74
N ILE A 380 -42.50 25.43 -16.09
CA ILE A 380 -42.75 23.98 -15.92
C ILE A 380 -42.53 23.55 -14.47
N TRP A 381 -41.54 24.14 -13.78
CA TRP A 381 -41.17 23.76 -12.42
C TRP A 381 -42.05 24.40 -11.34
N GLY A 382 -42.70 25.54 -11.63
CA GLY A 382 -43.55 26.29 -10.71
C GLY A 382 -45.06 26.08 -10.87
N GLY A 383 -45.48 25.05 -11.63
CA GLY A 383 -46.88 24.75 -11.95
C GLY A 383 -47.46 23.60 -11.14
#